data_AF-A0A9E0MDZ9-F1
#
_entry.id   AF-A0A9E0MDZ9-F1
#
_cell.length_a   1.000
_cell.length_b   1.000
_cell.length_c   1.000
_cell.angle_alpha   90.00
_cell.angle_beta   90.00
_cell.angle_gamma   90.00
#
_symmetry.space_group_name_H-M   'P 1'
#
loop_
_entity.id
_entity.type
_entity.pdbx_description
1 polymer ?
#
loop_
_entity_poly.entity_id
_entity_poly.type
_entity_poly.pdbx_seq_one_letter_code
_entity_poly.pdbx_strand_id
1 'polypeptide(L)'
;MPADKPSFDKPAQSDVRPGVESLWTACLAVAAARRAGTQVASHAYGRLRRTDGGGWRLLAASDAAETALFERFKPLLDVRPDTGPWVIGQLGQSLDGCIATRTGDARFVNGPEILTHLHRLRALADAVIVGAGTVAIDDPQLTVRHVPGPNPVRVLFDPQLQLAPYTSTARIFSDGAAPLLWLCDARWESKASALVGAAHVLAVPQLLRDDGTPVVACALAALFARGLQMLFVEGGGVTVSHFLAQGALHRLHLAVAPLIIGDGRPGLRLPGATRLADCPRPPFKVFAMGADQLWDLDLAAAPVPP
;
A
#
# COMPACT_ATOMS: atom_id res chain seq x y z
N MET A 1 41.07 49.59 15.74
CA MET A 1 41.53 48.40 14.99
C MET A 1 40.38 47.43 14.93
N PRO A 2 39.90 47.03 13.74
CA PRO A 2 38.65 46.32 13.59
C PRO A 2 38.78 44.84 13.96
N ALA A 3 37.68 44.31 14.50
CA ALA A 3 37.54 42.96 15.04
C ALA A 3 37.47 41.89 13.94
N ASP A 4 38.17 40.78 14.18
CA ASP A 4 38.00 39.53 13.43
C ASP A 4 36.58 38.99 13.62
N LYS A 5 35.86 38.82 12.50
CA LYS A 5 34.58 38.12 12.46
C LYS A 5 34.83 36.62 12.41
N PRO A 6 34.08 35.79 13.15
CA PRO A 6 34.15 34.35 13.02
C PRO A 6 33.64 33.92 11.64
N SER A 7 34.41 33.04 11.00
CA SER A 7 34.05 32.30 9.79
C SER A 7 32.75 31.54 10.01
N PHE A 8 31.75 31.77 9.15
CA PHE A 8 30.58 30.91 9.07
C PHE A 8 30.98 29.63 8.35
N ASP A 9 31.20 28.56 9.11
CA ASP A 9 31.26 27.22 8.55
C ASP A 9 29.95 26.89 7.85
N LYS A 10 30.03 26.57 6.55
CA LYS A 10 28.95 25.93 5.80
C LYS A 10 28.59 24.62 6.50
N PRO A 11 27.30 24.26 6.63
CA PRO A 11 26.95 22.93 7.10
C PRO A 11 27.48 21.91 6.08
N ALA A 12 28.19 20.89 6.59
CA ALA A 12 28.71 19.79 5.80
C ALA A 12 27.58 19.17 4.96
N GLN A 13 27.70 19.27 3.63
CA GLN A 13 26.90 18.48 2.71
C GLN A 13 27.22 17.01 3.01
N SER A 14 26.26 16.29 3.58
CA SER A 14 26.39 14.87 3.89
C SER A 14 26.81 14.10 2.63
N ASP A 15 27.90 13.35 2.76
CA ASP A 15 28.61 12.56 1.74
C ASP A 15 27.80 11.32 1.28
N VAL A 16 26.53 11.53 0.89
CA VAL A 16 25.64 10.46 0.43
C VAL A 16 25.81 10.31 -1.08
N ARG A 17 26.50 9.24 -1.49
CA ARG A 17 26.66 8.91 -2.91
C ARG A 17 25.31 8.81 -3.61
N PRO A 18 25.14 9.45 -4.78
CA PRO A 18 23.90 9.38 -5.53
C PRO A 18 23.51 7.96 -5.98
N GLY A 19 22.22 7.67 -6.11
CA GLY A 19 21.68 6.41 -6.63
C GLY A 19 20.47 5.86 -5.86
N VAL A 20 19.81 4.87 -6.47
CA VAL A 20 18.57 4.22 -6.00
C VAL A 20 18.60 3.82 -4.53
N GLU A 21 19.69 3.25 -4.02
CA GLU A 21 19.80 2.80 -2.62
C GLU A 21 19.79 3.97 -1.62
N SER A 22 20.47 5.06 -1.98
CA SER A 22 20.49 6.27 -1.14
C SER A 22 19.12 6.96 -1.13
N LEU A 23 18.43 7.00 -2.26
CA LEU A 23 17.07 7.49 -2.37
C LEU A 23 16.10 6.61 -1.57
N TRP A 24 16.24 5.28 -1.68
CA TRP A 24 15.41 4.35 -0.93
C TRP A 24 15.55 4.54 0.58
N THR A 25 16.79 4.71 1.07
CA THR A 25 17.06 5.03 2.48
C THR A 25 16.36 6.33 2.90
N ALA A 26 16.38 7.37 2.05
CA ALA A 26 15.66 8.61 2.31
C ALA A 26 14.14 8.40 2.38
N CYS A 27 13.55 7.60 1.47
CA CYS A 27 12.13 7.27 1.50
C CYS A 27 11.71 6.58 2.81
N LEU A 28 12.53 5.65 3.30
CA LEU A 28 12.29 4.99 4.58
C LEU A 28 12.34 5.96 5.76
N ALA A 29 13.28 6.91 5.75
CA ALA A 29 13.37 7.93 6.80
C ALA A 29 12.13 8.85 6.83
N VAL A 30 11.60 9.23 5.66
CA VAL A 30 10.33 9.97 5.54
C VAL A 30 9.18 9.15 6.14
N ALA A 31 9.06 7.87 5.78
CA ALA A 31 8.01 6.99 6.31
C ALA A 31 8.14 6.78 7.83
N ALA A 32 9.36 6.65 8.36
CA ALA A 32 9.61 6.53 9.79
C ALA A 32 9.19 7.80 10.55
N ALA A 33 9.53 8.99 10.03
CA ALA A 33 9.13 10.26 10.62
C ALA A 33 7.61 10.45 10.64
N ARG A 34 6.93 10.03 9.56
CA ARG A 34 5.46 10.02 9.48
C ARG A 34 4.85 9.15 10.59
N ARG A 35 5.33 7.92 10.76
CA ARG A 35 4.86 6.98 11.81
C ARG A 35 5.09 7.48 13.22
N ALA A 36 6.20 8.18 13.46
CA ALA A 36 6.53 8.72 14.77
C ALA A 36 5.64 9.90 15.20
N GLY A 37 4.76 10.41 14.33
CA GLY A 37 3.96 11.61 14.61
C GLY A 37 4.79 12.88 14.77
N THR A 38 6.11 12.80 14.57
CA THR A 38 6.96 13.96 14.40
C THR A 38 6.53 14.61 13.09
N GLN A 39 5.71 15.67 13.16
CA GLN A 39 5.57 16.60 12.04
C GLN A 39 6.99 16.84 11.54
N VAL A 40 7.30 16.38 10.34
CA VAL A 40 8.62 16.33 9.72
C VAL A 40 9.45 17.55 10.13
N ALA A 41 10.17 17.44 11.25
CA ALA A 41 10.89 18.56 11.86
C ALA A 41 12.16 18.84 11.07
N SER A 42 12.65 17.82 10.37
CA SER A 42 13.72 17.93 9.40
C SER A 42 13.19 18.33 8.03
N HIS A 43 13.70 19.44 7.48
CA HIS A 43 13.38 19.86 6.12
C HIS A 43 14.04 18.98 5.05
N ALA A 44 14.85 17.99 5.43
CA ALA A 44 15.52 17.08 4.53
C ALA A 44 15.76 15.68 5.13
N TYR A 45 15.68 14.65 4.28
CA TYR A 45 16.15 13.31 4.58
C TYR A 45 17.07 12.86 3.45
N GLY A 46 18.39 12.90 3.67
CA GLY A 46 19.39 12.56 2.66
C GLY A 46 19.14 13.29 1.33
N ARG A 47 18.65 12.55 0.33
CA ARG A 47 18.42 13.03 -1.05
C ARG A 47 17.09 13.76 -1.24
N LEU A 48 16.21 13.76 -0.24
CA LEU A 48 14.89 14.34 -0.30
C LEU A 48 14.82 15.62 0.53
N ARG A 49 14.20 16.67 -0.03
CA ARG A 49 13.92 17.92 0.68
C ARG A 49 12.43 18.20 0.68
N ARG A 50 11.90 18.71 1.79
CA ARG A 50 10.52 19.18 1.86
C ARG A 50 10.38 20.48 1.06
N THR A 51 9.25 20.64 0.39
CA THR A 51 8.87 21.87 -0.32
C THR A 51 7.94 22.71 0.56
N ASP A 52 7.89 24.02 0.31
CA ASP A 52 7.01 24.94 1.05
C ASP A 52 5.53 24.58 0.88
N GLY A 53 5.18 23.94 -0.25
CA GLY A 53 3.84 23.39 -0.52
C GLY A 53 3.51 22.09 0.21
N GLY A 54 4.41 21.56 1.05
CA GLY A 54 4.14 20.42 1.93
C GLY A 54 4.39 19.03 1.32
N GLY A 55 5.09 18.92 0.20
CA GLY A 55 5.52 17.65 -0.40
C GLY A 55 7.04 17.48 -0.42
N TRP A 56 7.54 16.45 -1.07
CA TRP A 56 8.96 16.15 -1.22
C TRP A 56 9.47 16.45 -2.62
N ARG A 57 10.73 16.87 -2.71
CA ARG A 57 11.50 16.98 -3.95
C ARG A 57 12.80 16.19 -3.84
N LEU A 58 13.19 15.54 -4.93
CA LEU A 58 14.53 14.99 -5.09
C LEU A 58 15.52 16.13 -5.36
N LEU A 59 16.62 16.17 -4.62
CA LEU A 59 17.58 17.29 -4.70
C LEU A 59 18.31 17.37 -6.05
N ALA A 60 18.74 16.21 -6.58
CA ALA A 60 19.27 16.05 -7.93
C ALA A 60 19.21 14.56 -8.24
N ALA A 61 18.65 14.15 -9.37
CA ALA A 61 18.68 12.76 -9.79
C ALA A 61 20.04 12.43 -10.44
N SER A 62 20.59 11.25 -10.17
CA SER A 62 21.80 10.76 -10.84
C SER A 62 21.52 10.11 -12.19
N ASP A 63 20.33 9.51 -12.33
CA ASP A 63 19.94 8.74 -13.51
C ASP A 63 18.41 8.59 -13.64
N ALA A 64 17.99 7.94 -14.73
CA ALA A 64 16.58 7.70 -15.04
C ALA A 64 15.90 6.72 -14.07
N ALA A 65 16.64 5.75 -13.52
CA ALA A 65 16.09 4.76 -12.58
C ALA A 65 15.75 5.41 -11.23
N GLU A 66 16.60 6.31 -10.75
CA GLU A 66 16.36 7.10 -9.57
C GLU A 66 15.16 8.05 -9.75
N THR A 67 15.08 8.70 -10.92
CA THR A 67 13.94 9.57 -11.27
C THR A 67 12.63 8.77 -11.28
N ALA A 68 12.62 7.62 -11.95
CA ALA A 68 11.45 6.75 -12.00
C ALA A 68 11.05 6.21 -10.61
N LEU A 69 12.02 5.88 -9.75
CA LEU A 69 11.76 5.47 -8.37
C LEU A 69 11.11 6.60 -7.58
N PHE A 70 11.69 7.80 -7.64
CA PHE A 70 11.17 8.96 -6.94
C PHE A 70 9.76 9.29 -7.39
N GLU A 71 9.51 9.38 -8.70
CA GLU A 71 8.19 9.72 -9.23
C GLU A 71 7.11 8.72 -8.81
N ARG A 72 7.46 7.43 -8.75
CA ARG A 72 6.53 6.36 -8.36
C ARG A 72 6.16 6.42 -6.88
N PHE A 73 7.12 6.76 -6.01
CA PHE A 73 6.88 6.77 -4.56
C PHE A 73 6.55 8.15 -4.00
N LYS A 74 6.80 9.23 -4.73
CA LYS A 74 6.48 10.61 -4.30
C LYS A 74 5.06 10.76 -3.74
N PRO A 75 3.99 10.20 -4.35
CA PRO A 75 2.66 10.32 -3.77
C PRO A 75 2.51 9.68 -2.38
N LEU A 76 3.25 8.62 -2.10
CA LEU A 76 3.27 7.94 -0.80
C LEU A 76 4.10 8.71 0.23
N LEU A 77 5.11 9.46 -0.21
CA LEU A 77 5.93 10.31 0.64
C LEU A 77 5.21 11.61 1.02
N ASP A 78 4.32 12.09 0.15
CA ASP A 78 3.55 13.32 0.32
C ASP A 78 2.30 13.15 1.19
N VAL A 79 2.05 11.93 1.70
CA VAL A 79 0.93 11.62 2.59
C VAL A 79 0.97 12.51 3.82
N ARG A 80 -0.15 13.18 4.10
CA ARG A 80 -0.28 14.09 5.22
C ARG A 80 -1.03 13.43 6.39
N PRO A 81 -0.47 13.46 7.62
CA PRO A 81 -1.08 12.86 8.80
C PRO A 81 -2.49 13.38 9.17
N ASP A 82 -2.79 14.62 8.81
CA ASP A 82 -3.95 15.39 9.27
C ASP A 82 -5.18 15.27 8.35
N THR A 83 -5.06 14.61 7.20
CA THR A 83 -6.13 14.52 6.19
C THR A 83 -6.91 13.20 6.22
N GLY A 84 -6.66 12.34 7.22
CA GLY A 84 -7.25 11.00 7.31
C GLY A 84 -6.34 9.90 6.71
N PRO A 85 -6.81 8.65 6.66
CA PRO A 85 -6.02 7.54 6.14
C PRO A 85 -5.83 7.69 4.63
N TRP A 86 -4.58 7.57 4.18
CA TRP A 86 -4.23 7.51 2.77
C TRP A 86 -4.05 6.06 2.33
N VAL A 87 -4.72 5.68 1.24
CA VAL A 87 -4.91 4.28 0.87
C VAL A 87 -4.44 4.03 -0.55
N ILE A 88 -3.55 3.06 -0.71
CA ILE A 88 -3.10 2.58 -2.01
C ILE A 88 -3.48 1.12 -2.20
N GLY A 89 -4.04 0.78 -3.36
CA GLY A 89 -4.21 -0.60 -3.79
C GLY A 89 -3.08 -1.04 -4.71
N GLN A 90 -2.69 -2.31 -4.66
CA GLN A 90 -1.92 -2.95 -5.73
C GLN A 90 -2.60 -4.24 -6.18
N LEU A 91 -2.67 -4.41 -7.49
CA LEU A 91 -3.15 -5.63 -8.13
C LEU A 91 -2.23 -6.01 -9.30
N GLY A 92 -1.90 -7.28 -9.41
CA GLY A 92 -1.12 -7.84 -10.52
C GLY A 92 -1.99 -8.73 -11.40
N GLN A 93 -2.02 -8.49 -12.71
CA GLN A 93 -2.86 -9.22 -13.65
C GLN A 93 -2.15 -9.52 -14.98
N SER A 94 -2.71 -10.46 -15.74
CA SER A 94 -2.39 -10.74 -17.14
C SER A 94 -2.89 -9.64 -18.08
N LEU A 95 -2.49 -9.69 -19.36
CA LEU A 95 -2.94 -8.75 -20.41
C LEU A 95 -4.47 -8.75 -20.59
N ASP A 96 -5.09 -9.91 -20.40
CA ASP A 96 -6.54 -10.12 -20.46
C ASP A 96 -7.24 -9.95 -19.09
N GLY A 97 -6.57 -9.33 -18.12
CA GLY A 97 -7.19 -8.85 -16.89
C GLY A 97 -7.42 -9.90 -15.81
N CYS A 98 -6.72 -11.04 -15.86
CA CYS A 98 -6.86 -12.13 -14.92
C CYS A 98 -5.74 -12.12 -13.86
N ILE A 99 -6.08 -12.44 -12.62
CA ILE A 99 -5.15 -12.48 -11.46
C ILE A 99 -4.76 -13.91 -11.07
N ALA A 100 -5.45 -14.89 -11.63
CA ALA A 100 -5.19 -16.31 -11.42
C ALA A 100 -5.82 -17.12 -12.56
N THR A 101 -5.37 -18.34 -12.74
CA THR A 101 -6.08 -19.33 -13.57
C THR A 101 -7.46 -19.66 -12.98
N ARG A 102 -8.31 -20.35 -13.74
CA ARG A 102 -9.63 -20.80 -13.29
C ARG A 102 -9.59 -21.59 -11.98
N THR A 103 -8.55 -22.41 -11.80
CA THR A 103 -8.33 -23.21 -10.58
C THR A 103 -7.75 -22.41 -9.42
N GLY A 104 -7.32 -21.16 -9.66
CA GLY A 104 -6.79 -20.26 -8.64
C GLY A 104 -5.26 -20.27 -8.54
N ASP A 105 -4.54 -20.86 -9.49
CA ASP A 105 -3.08 -20.70 -9.53
C ASP A 105 -2.74 -19.26 -9.93
N ALA A 106 -2.13 -18.54 -8.99
CA ALA A 106 -1.77 -17.13 -9.09
C ALA A 106 -0.26 -16.89 -8.93
N ARG A 107 0.54 -17.95 -8.85
CA ARG A 107 1.99 -17.81 -8.64
C ARG A 107 2.64 -17.25 -9.91
N PHE A 108 3.52 -16.27 -9.71
CA PHE A 108 4.37 -15.70 -10.77
C PHE A 108 3.60 -15.04 -11.92
N VAL A 109 2.42 -14.46 -11.65
CA VAL A 109 1.75 -13.60 -12.64
C VAL A 109 2.68 -12.44 -13.05
N ASN A 110 3.31 -11.77 -12.08
CA ASN A 110 4.30 -10.72 -12.35
C ASN A 110 5.73 -11.15 -12.01
N GLY A 111 6.69 -10.44 -12.60
CA GLY A 111 8.12 -10.63 -12.47
C GLY A 111 8.74 -10.04 -11.20
N PRO A 112 10.07 -10.20 -11.04
CA PRO A 112 10.81 -9.84 -9.84
C PRO A 112 10.83 -8.33 -9.55
N GLU A 113 10.70 -7.47 -10.57
CA GLU A 113 10.64 -6.02 -10.40
C GLU A 113 9.35 -5.59 -9.71
N ILE A 114 8.21 -6.18 -10.10
CA ILE A 114 6.92 -5.95 -9.42
C ILE A 114 6.94 -6.53 -8.02
N LEU A 115 7.56 -7.69 -7.81
CA LEU A 115 7.76 -8.23 -6.46
C LEU A 115 8.59 -7.28 -5.58
N THR A 116 9.69 -6.75 -6.11
CA THR A 116 10.51 -5.75 -5.41
C THR A 116 9.70 -4.50 -5.09
N HIS A 117 8.90 -4.02 -6.04
CA HIS A 117 7.99 -2.88 -5.85
C HIS A 117 6.94 -3.13 -4.77
N LEU A 118 6.33 -4.30 -4.75
CA LEU A 118 5.38 -4.72 -3.71
C LEU A 118 6.03 -4.66 -2.32
N HIS A 119 7.26 -5.14 -2.20
CA HIS A 119 8.00 -5.10 -0.93
C HIS A 119 8.38 -3.66 -0.53
N ARG A 120 8.62 -2.75 -1.48
CA ARG A 120 8.77 -1.32 -1.20
C ARG A 120 7.48 -0.69 -0.69
N LEU A 121 6.32 -1.03 -1.27
CA LEU A 121 5.03 -0.55 -0.75
C LEU A 121 4.81 -1.00 0.69
N ARG A 122 5.05 -2.28 1.00
CA ARG A 122 4.98 -2.81 2.36
C ARG A 122 5.91 -2.04 3.32
N ALA A 123 7.14 -1.77 2.91
CA ALA A 123 8.13 -1.07 3.74
C ALA A 123 7.76 0.39 4.03
N LEU A 124 7.05 1.06 3.12
CA LEU A 124 6.58 2.44 3.31
C LEU A 124 5.24 2.51 4.06
N ALA A 125 4.43 1.44 4.03
CA ALA A 125 3.10 1.39 4.62
C ALA A 125 3.14 1.20 6.14
N ASP A 126 2.15 1.75 6.82
CA ASP A 126 1.97 1.48 8.25
C ASP A 126 1.27 0.14 8.45
N ALA A 127 0.36 -0.18 7.53
CA ALA A 127 -0.31 -1.46 7.48
C ALA A 127 -0.48 -1.97 6.05
N VAL A 128 -0.42 -3.29 5.91
CA VAL A 128 -0.82 -4.02 4.71
C VAL A 128 -2.14 -4.74 4.98
N ILE A 129 -3.14 -4.49 4.16
CA ILE A 129 -4.49 -5.04 4.25
C ILE A 129 -4.62 -6.15 3.22
N VAL A 130 -5.03 -7.34 3.66
CA VAL A 130 -5.30 -8.50 2.79
C VAL A 130 -6.70 -9.04 3.07
N GLY A 131 -7.35 -9.60 2.06
CA GLY A 131 -8.62 -10.30 2.25
C GLY A 131 -8.45 -11.73 2.78
N ALA A 132 -9.46 -12.21 3.52
CA ALA A 132 -9.60 -13.61 3.91
C ALA A 132 -9.34 -14.59 2.76
N GLY A 133 -10.00 -14.43 1.62
CA GLY A 133 -9.87 -15.35 0.48
C GLY A 133 -8.42 -15.52 -0.01
N THR A 134 -7.64 -14.42 -0.05
CA THR A 134 -6.22 -14.47 -0.41
C THR A 134 -5.42 -15.25 0.65
N VAL A 135 -5.69 -15.03 1.94
CA VAL A 135 -4.99 -15.78 3.00
C VAL A 135 -5.32 -17.27 2.94
N ALA A 136 -6.57 -17.64 2.70
CA ALA A 136 -6.97 -19.04 2.60
C ALA A 136 -6.33 -19.78 1.41
N ILE A 137 -6.03 -19.07 0.32
CA ILE A 137 -5.49 -19.65 -0.92
C ILE A 137 -3.96 -19.59 -0.96
N ASP A 138 -3.40 -18.41 -0.72
CA ASP A 138 -1.96 -18.13 -0.92
C ASP A 138 -1.15 -18.22 0.37
N ASP A 139 -1.81 -18.14 1.53
CA ASP A 139 -1.20 -18.16 2.86
C ASP A 139 0.03 -17.23 2.98
N PRO A 140 -0.10 -15.92 2.62
CA PRO A 140 1.04 -15.03 2.47
C PRO A 140 1.60 -14.60 3.83
N GLN A 141 2.92 -14.39 3.90
CA GLN A 141 3.58 -13.85 5.10
C GLN A 141 3.33 -12.35 5.32
N LEU A 142 3.13 -11.60 4.22
CA LEU A 142 2.92 -10.14 4.21
C LEU A 142 4.05 -9.30 4.84
N THR A 143 5.29 -9.80 4.78
CA THR A 143 6.50 -9.14 5.29
C THR A 143 7.34 -8.48 4.19
N VAL A 144 8.32 -7.66 4.58
CA VAL A 144 9.34 -7.07 3.71
C VAL A 144 10.55 -7.99 3.66
N ARG A 145 10.99 -8.40 2.45
CA ARG A 145 12.06 -9.40 2.25
C ARG A 145 12.98 -9.10 1.06
N HIS A 146 12.52 -8.31 0.09
CA HIS A 146 13.27 -8.01 -1.14
C HIS A 146 13.93 -6.62 -1.14
N VAL A 147 13.73 -5.82 -0.10
CA VAL A 147 14.34 -4.50 0.09
C VAL A 147 14.57 -4.23 1.58
N PRO A 148 15.49 -3.31 1.94
CA PRO A 148 15.58 -2.81 3.32
C PRO A 148 14.28 -2.11 3.74
N GLY A 149 13.88 -2.28 5.00
CA GLY A 149 12.72 -1.58 5.58
C GLY A 149 11.98 -2.42 6.63
N PRO A 150 11.15 -1.78 7.47
CA PRO A 150 10.38 -2.48 8.49
C PRO A 150 9.20 -3.24 7.88
N ASN A 151 8.74 -4.28 8.58
CA ASN A 151 7.45 -4.91 8.26
C ASN A 151 6.28 -3.98 8.63
N PRO A 152 5.23 -3.87 7.79
CA PRO A 152 4.01 -3.19 8.16
C PRO A 152 3.20 -4.03 9.17
N VAL A 153 2.23 -3.41 9.84
CA VAL A 153 1.18 -4.14 10.55
C VAL A 153 0.38 -4.94 9.52
N ARG A 154 0.17 -6.23 9.77
CA ARG A 154 -0.66 -7.09 8.92
C ARG A 154 -2.11 -6.95 9.34
N VAL A 155 -2.96 -6.53 8.42
CA VAL A 155 -4.41 -6.39 8.65
C VAL A 155 -5.12 -7.45 7.82
N LEU A 156 -5.63 -8.47 8.51
CA LEU A 156 -6.53 -9.46 7.91
C LEU A 156 -7.93 -8.85 7.86
N PHE A 157 -8.34 -8.40 6.67
CA PHE A 157 -9.69 -7.90 6.43
C PHE A 157 -10.63 -9.08 6.21
N ASP A 158 -11.31 -9.46 7.28
CA ASP A 158 -12.24 -10.59 7.31
C ASP A 158 -13.46 -10.27 8.18
N PRO A 159 -14.37 -9.41 7.67
CA PRO A 159 -15.54 -8.92 8.40
C PRO A 159 -16.43 -10.04 8.96
N GLN A 160 -16.41 -11.23 8.37
CA GLN A 160 -17.31 -12.35 8.68
C GLN A 160 -16.62 -13.53 9.37
N LEU A 161 -15.33 -13.42 9.72
CA LEU A 161 -14.52 -14.52 10.25
C LEU A 161 -14.46 -15.77 9.34
N GLN A 162 -14.34 -15.59 8.03
CA GLN A 162 -14.12 -16.65 7.06
C GLN A 162 -12.87 -17.48 7.36
N LEU A 163 -11.87 -16.90 8.03
CA LEU A 163 -10.62 -17.58 8.40
C LEU A 163 -10.68 -18.31 9.74
N ALA A 164 -11.82 -18.29 10.46
CA ALA A 164 -11.98 -19.04 11.71
C ALA A 164 -11.63 -20.54 11.61
N PRO A 165 -11.99 -21.28 10.54
CA PRO A 165 -11.59 -22.68 10.40
C PRO A 165 -10.10 -22.90 10.14
N TYR A 166 -9.36 -21.85 9.78
CA TYR A 166 -7.96 -21.93 9.33
C TYR A 166 -6.98 -21.31 10.34
N THR A 167 -7.44 -20.91 11.53
CA THR A 167 -6.57 -20.24 12.52
C THR A 167 -5.42 -21.10 13.00
N SER A 168 -5.55 -22.43 12.94
CA SER A 168 -4.49 -23.38 13.28
C SER A 168 -3.50 -23.66 12.15
N THR A 169 -3.83 -23.31 10.90
CA THR A 169 -3.04 -23.68 9.71
C THR A 169 -2.49 -22.48 8.95
N ALA A 170 -3.21 -21.36 8.89
CA ALA A 170 -2.76 -20.15 8.20
C ALA A 170 -1.59 -19.50 8.95
N ARG A 171 -0.48 -19.29 8.24
CA ARG A 171 0.79 -18.76 8.78
C ARG A 171 0.62 -17.41 9.46
N ILE A 172 -0.30 -16.59 8.96
CA ILE A 172 -0.52 -15.23 9.48
C ILE A 172 -0.83 -15.22 10.99
N PHE A 173 -1.41 -16.30 11.54
CA PHE A 173 -1.76 -16.41 12.96
C PHE A 173 -0.66 -17.03 13.84
N SER A 174 0.37 -17.65 13.25
CA SER A 174 1.33 -18.49 14.00
C SER A 174 2.80 -18.13 13.76
N ASP A 175 3.13 -17.43 12.68
CA ASP A 175 4.52 -17.18 12.28
C ASP A 175 5.25 -16.11 13.11
N GLY A 176 4.52 -15.26 13.84
CA GLY A 176 5.07 -14.13 14.60
C GLY A 176 5.87 -13.11 13.76
N ALA A 177 5.73 -13.13 12.42
CA ALA A 177 6.66 -12.42 11.52
C ALA A 177 6.47 -10.89 11.51
N ALA A 178 5.28 -10.42 11.87
CA ALA A 178 4.94 -9.01 12.07
C ALA A 178 3.67 -8.87 12.92
N PRO A 179 3.39 -7.70 13.52
CA PRO A 179 2.13 -7.48 14.24
C PRO A 179 0.91 -7.80 13.38
N LEU A 180 -0.10 -8.46 13.95
CA LEU A 180 -1.35 -8.83 13.27
C LEU A 180 -2.53 -8.09 13.91
N LEU A 181 -3.43 -7.61 13.06
CA LEU A 181 -4.79 -7.21 13.39
C LEU A 181 -5.77 -7.99 12.52
N TRP A 182 -6.56 -8.87 13.13
CA TRP A 182 -7.74 -9.48 12.51
C TRP A 182 -8.90 -8.49 12.60
N LEU A 183 -9.19 -7.82 11.49
CA LEU A 183 -10.23 -6.81 11.37
C LEU A 183 -11.55 -7.50 11.01
N CYS A 184 -12.46 -7.55 11.97
CA CYS A 184 -13.77 -8.20 11.83
C CYS A 184 -14.91 -7.30 12.31
N ASP A 185 -16.16 -7.67 12.00
CA ASP A 185 -17.32 -6.96 12.54
C ASP A 185 -17.40 -7.16 14.06
N ALA A 186 -17.83 -6.12 14.80
CA ALA A 186 -17.92 -6.15 16.26
C ALA A 186 -18.73 -7.31 16.81
N ARG A 187 -19.74 -7.79 16.08
CA ARG A 187 -20.54 -8.96 16.49
C ARG A 187 -19.71 -10.25 16.64
N TRP A 188 -18.52 -10.29 16.05
CA TRP A 188 -17.63 -11.44 16.06
C TRP A 188 -16.47 -11.33 17.05
N GLU A 189 -16.36 -10.22 17.80
CA GLU A 189 -15.23 -9.91 18.68
C GLU A 189 -14.89 -11.04 19.65
N SER A 190 -15.88 -11.54 20.39
CA SER A 190 -15.67 -12.59 21.39
C SER A 190 -15.13 -13.89 20.76
N LYS A 191 -15.64 -14.25 19.57
CA LYS A 191 -15.20 -15.44 18.85
C LYS A 191 -13.78 -15.28 18.32
N ALA A 192 -13.47 -14.15 17.69
CA ALA A 192 -12.13 -13.87 17.19
C ALA A 192 -11.10 -13.84 18.34
N SER A 193 -11.45 -13.18 19.45
CA SER A 193 -10.57 -13.07 20.62
C SER A 193 -10.31 -14.42 21.28
N ALA A 194 -11.29 -15.32 21.30
CA ALA A 194 -11.08 -16.69 21.79
C ALA A 194 -10.15 -17.51 20.88
N LEU A 195 -10.10 -17.21 19.58
CA LEU A 195 -9.28 -17.94 18.61
C LEU A 195 -7.82 -17.47 18.57
N VAL A 196 -7.58 -16.16 18.67
CA VAL A 196 -6.24 -15.57 18.45
C VAL A 196 -5.76 -14.66 19.57
N GLY A 197 -6.58 -14.44 20.60
CA GLY A 197 -6.31 -13.47 21.66
C GLY A 197 -6.75 -12.05 21.30
N ALA A 198 -7.33 -11.34 22.27
CA ALA A 198 -7.89 -9.99 22.08
C ALA A 198 -6.88 -8.96 21.54
N ALA A 199 -5.58 -9.12 21.85
CA ALA A 199 -4.53 -8.22 21.36
C ALA A 199 -4.37 -8.23 19.83
N HIS A 200 -4.80 -9.31 19.16
CA HIS A 200 -4.73 -9.45 17.71
C HIS A 200 -6.05 -9.11 17.01
N VAL A 201 -7.09 -8.69 17.72
CA VAL A 201 -8.41 -8.44 17.13
C VAL A 201 -8.68 -6.94 17.04
N LEU A 202 -9.18 -6.50 15.88
CA LEU A 202 -9.74 -5.18 15.68
C LEU A 202 -11.22 -5.34 15.29
N ALA A 203 -12.09 -5.33 16.30
CA ALA A 203 -13.52 -5.46 16.10
C ALA A 203 -14.13 -4.08 15.79
N VAL A 204 -14.84 -3.96 14.66
CA VAL A 204 -15.35 -2.69 14.15
C VAL A 204 -16.88 -2.72 14.11
N PRO A 205 -17.57 -1.80 14.81
CA PRO A 205 -19.03 -1.70 14.72
C PRO A 205 -19.47 -1.31 13.30
N GLN A 206 -20.60 -1.86 12.84
CA GLN A 206 -21.19 -1.56 11.53
C GLN A 206 -20.24 -1.82 10.37
N LEU A 207 -19.31 -2.77 10.52
CA LEU A 207 -18.40 -3.14 9.45
C LEU A 207 -19.13 -3.88 8.33
N LEU A 208 -20.28 -4.48 8.63
CA LEU A 208 -21.14 -5.14 7.67
C LEU A 208 -22.48 -4.39 7.56
N ARG A 209 -22.94 -4.20 6.31
CA ARG A 209 -24.34 -3.90 6.01
C ARG A 209 -25.21 -5.15 6.20
N ASP A 210 -26.52 -4.95 6.20
CA ASP A 210 -27.50 -6.05 6.33
C ASP A 210 -27.38 -7.10 5.22
N ASP A 211 -26.94 -6.69 4.02
CA ASP A 211 -26.67 -7.58 2.88
C ASP A 211 -25.31 -8.30 2.94
N GLY A 212 -24.54 -8.08 4.01
CA GLY A 212 -23.21 -8.66 4.20
C GLY A 212 -22.08 -7.92 3.46
N THR A 213 -22.37 -6.81 2.77
CA THR A 213 -21.34 -5.97 2.13
C THR A 213 -20.50 -5.26 3.19
N PRO A 214 -19.16 -5.32 3.11
CA PRO A 214 -18.31 -4.58 4.03
C PRO A 214 -18.42 -3.06 3.85
N VAL A 215 -18.42 -2.30 4.95
CA VAL A 215 -18.36 -0.83 4.97
C VAL A 215 -16.90 -0.40 5.14
N VAL A 216 -16.21 -0.13 4.04
CA VAL A 216 -14.76 0.12 4.04
C VAL A 216 -14.39 1.36 4.87
N ALA A 217 -15.24 2.40 4.85
CA ALA A 217 -15.03 3.62 5.64
C ALA A 217 -14.90 3.34 7.15
N CYS A 218 -15.66 2.39 7.71
CA CYS A 218 -15.57 2.00 9.11
C CYS A 218 -14.23 1.34 9.43
N ALA A 219 -13.75 0.46 8.54
CA ALA A 219 -12.43 -0.17 8.68
C ALA A 219 -11.31 0.87 8.64
N LEU A 220 -11.36 1.80 7.68
CA LEU A 220 -10.37 2.87 7.53
C LEU A 220 -10.34 3.80 8.76
N ALA A 221 -11.50 4.19 9.27
CA ALA A 221 -11.60 5.01 10.48
C ALA A 221 -11.02 4.30 11.71
N ALA A 222 -11.30 3.01 11.89
CA ALA A 222 -10.76 2.22 12.99
C ALA A 222 -9.24 2.06 12.91
N LEU A 223 -8.68 1.85 11.71
CA LEU A 223 -7.24 1.78 11.50
C LEU A 223 -6.57 3.14 11.75
N PHE A 224 -7.16 4.22 11.26
CA PHE A 224 -6.67 5.58 11.47
C PHE A 224 -6.67 5.97 12.97
N ALA A 225 -7.70 5.60 13.71
CA ALA A 225 -7.78 5.81 15.16
C ALA A 225 -6.66 5.09 15.94
N ARG A 226 -6.03 4.06 15.34
CA ARG A 226 -4.84 3.37 15.88
C ARG A 226 -3.52 4.01 15.43
N GLY A 227 -3.56 5.15 14.76
CA GLY A 227 -2.39 5.85 14.22
C GLY A 227 -1.84 5.27 12.91
N LEU A 228 -2.58 4.37 12.24
CA LEU A 228 -2.19 3.83 10.94
C LEU A 228 -2.68 4.76 9.82
N GLN A 229 -1.76 5.44 9.16
CA GLN A 229 -2.07 6.55 8.25
C GLN A 229 -1.92 6.17 6.79
N MET A 230 -0.87 5.42 6.43
CA MET A 230 -0.69 4.92 5.07
C MET A 230 -1.00 3.43 5.04
N LEU A 231 -2.08 3.11 4.34
CA LEU A 231 -2.64 1.78 4.27
C LEU A 231 -2.42 1.23 2.86
N PHE A 232 -1.86 0.04 2.79
CA PHE A 232 -1.61 -0.66 1.55
C PHE A 232 -2.56 -1.85 1.40
N VAL A 233 -3.53 -1.78 0.49
CA VAL A 233 -4.40 -2.90 0.14
C VAL A 233 -3.71 -3.78 -0.89
N GLU A 234 -3.28 -4.94 -0.44
CA GLU A 234 -2.55 -5.91 -1.24
C GLU A 234 -3.48 -7.06 -1.67
N GLY A 235 -3.39 -7.43 -2.94
CA GLY A 235 -3.62 -8.80 -3.41
C GLY A 235 -4.93 -9.47 -2.98
N GLY A 236 -5.87 -9.49 -3.90
CA GLY A 236 -7.15 -10.18 -3.80
C GLY A 236 -8.19 -9.38 -4.56
N GLY A 237 -8.61 -9.87 -5.72
CA GLY A 237 -9.49 -9.11 -6.62
C GLY A 237 -10.76 -8.62 -5.92
N VAL A 238 -11.31 -9.42 -5.00
CA VAL A 238 -12.48 -9.05 -4.18
C VAL A 238 -12.20 -7.86 -3.26
N THR A 239 -11.14 -7.91 -2.45
CA THR A 239 -10.83 -6.85 -1.48
C THR A 239 -10.49 -5.54 -2.19
N VAL A 240 -9.62 -5.57 -3.20
CA VAL A 240 -9.27 -4.37 -3.98
C VAL A 240 -10.52 -3.79 -4.65
N SER A 241 -11.41 -4.65 -5.19
CA SER A 241 -12.66 -4.21 -5.79
C SER A 241 -13.62 -3.56 -4.78
N HIS A 242 -13.74 -4.08 -3.56
CA HIS A 242 -14.57 -3.45 -2.52
C HIS A 242 -14.07 -2.05 -2.16
N PHE A 243 -12.77 -1.87 -2.00
CA PHE A 243 -12.19 -0.57 -1.71
C PHE A 243 -12.36 0.40 -2.89
N LEU A 244 -12.14 -0.08 -4.13
CA LEU A 244 -12.29 0.72 -5.33
C LEU A 244 -13.75 1.14 -5.56
N ALA A 245 -14.70 0.21 -5.44
CA ALA A 245 -16.13 0.48 -5.65
C ALA A 245 -16.72 1.46 -4.63
N GLN A 246 -16.11 1.57 -3.44
CA GLN A 246 -16.52 2.51 -2.40
C GLN A 246 -15.74 3.82 -2.41
N GLY A 247 -14.91 4.07 -3.44
CA GLY A 247 -14.10 5.29 -3.53
C GLY A 247 -13.05 5.42 -2.43
N ALA A 248 -12.62 4.30 -1.86
CA ALA A 248 -11.76 4.25 -0.68
C ALA A 248 -10.26 4.14 -1.02
N LEU A 249 -9.90 4.13 -2.30
CA LEU A 249 -8.51 4.14 -2.77
C LEU A 249 -8.15 5.54 -3.26
N HIS A 250 -7.01 6.05 -2.81
CA HIS A 250 -6.41 7.28 -3.33
C HIS A 250 -5.57 6.99 -4.57
N ARG A 251 -4.92 5.82 -4.60
CA ARG A 251 -4.15 5.33 -5.74
C ARG A 251 -4.36 3.86 -5.97
N LEU A 252 -4.23 3.46 -7.24
CA LEU A 252 -4.20 2.06 -7.64
C LEU A 252 -2.98 1.81 -8.52
N HIS A 253 -2.11 0.93 -8.04
CA HIS A 253 -0.99 0.36 -8.76
C HIS A 253 -1.42 -0.94 -9.45
N LEU A 254 -1.72 -0.88 -10.74
CA LEU A 254 -2.12 -2.02 -11.54
C LEU A 254 -0.93 -2.53 -12.37
N ALA A 255 -0.36 -3.66 -11.96
CA ALA A 255 0.73 -4.31 -12.68
C ALA A 255 0.16 -5.25 -13.75
N VAL A 256 0.61 -5.11 -14.99
CA VAL A 256 0.18 -5.90 -16.15
C VAL A 256 1.36 -6.69 -16.68
N ALA A 257 1.26 -8.01 -16.62
CA ALA A 257 2.24 -8.94 -17.14
C ALA A 257 1.95 -9.29 -18.60
N PRO A 258 2.98 -9.56 -19.43
CA PRO A 258 2.84 -9.96 -20.84
C PRO A 258 2.44 -11.44 -20.97
N LEU A 259 1.32 -11.80 -20.35
CA LEU A 259 0.79 -13.15 -20.19
C LEU A 259 -0.71 -13.11 -20.53
N ILE A 260 -1.25 -14.19 -21.11
CA ILE A 260 -2.68 -14.35 -21.40
C ILE A 260 -3.16 -15.61 -20.68
N ILE A 261 -4.19 -15.48 -19.83
CA ILE A 261 -4.70 -16.60 -19.00
C ILE A 261 -5.93 -17.26 -19.63
N GLY A 262 -6.79 -16.49 -20.29
CA GLY A 262 -8.09 -16.92 -20.83
C GLY A 262 -9.21 -16.81 -19.79
N ASP A 263 -9.92 -17.91 -19.54
CA ASP A 263 -11.05 -17.99 -18.60
C ASP A 263 -10.59 -17.99 -17.11
N GLY A 264 -9.68 -17.08 -16.78
CA GLY A 264 -9.10 -16.91 -15.45
C GLY A 264 -10.03 -16.17 -14.50
N ARG A 265 -9.57 -16.02 -13.25
CA ARG A 265 -10.24 -15.17 -12.27
C ARG A 265 -9.93 -13.71 -12.60
N PRO A 266 -10.93 -12.85 -12.88
CA PRO A 266 -10.67 -11.46 -13.24
C PRO A 266 -10.18 -10.68 -12.02
N GLY A 267 -9.36 -9.66 -12.29
CA GLY A 267 -8.73 -8.85 -11.27
C GLY A 267 -9.67 -7.89 -10.57
N LEU A 268 -10.24 -6.94 -11.31
CA LEU A 268 -11.20 -5.97 -10.78
C LEU A 268 -12.62 -6.34 -11.19
N ARG A 269 -13.54 -6.32 -10.23
CA ARG A 269 -14.99 -6.49 -10.44
C ARG A 269 -15.71 -5.31 -9.82
N LEU A 270 -16.15 -4.38 -10.66
CA LEU A 270 -16.90 -3.20 -10.25
C LEU A 270 -18.35 -3.32 -10.70
N PRO A 271 -19.29 -2.58 -10.07
CA PRO A 271 -20.62 -2.39 -10.62
C PRO A 271 -20.53 -1.90 -12.07
N GLY A 272 -21.31 -2.51 -12.97
CA GLY A 272 -21.27 -2.18 -14.39
C GLY A 272 -21.83 -0.80 -14.67
N ALA A 273 -21.07 0.04 -15.38
CA ALA A 273 -21.59 1.27 -15.97
C ALA A 273 -22.45 0.95 -17.20
N THR A 274 -23.54 1.69 -17.41
CA THR A 274 -24.41 1.50 -18.59
C THR A 274 -23.77 2.07 -19.86
N ARG A 275 -22.94 3.12 -19.75
CA ARG A 275 -22.26 3.75 -20.89
C ARG A 275 -20.77 3.94 -20.59
N LEU A 276 -19.95 3.88 -21.65
CA LEU A 276 -18.51 4.15 -21.55
C LEU A 276 -18.17 5.57 -21.06
N ALA A 277 -19.08 6.52 -21.26
CA ALA A 277 -18.95 7.88 -20.76
C ALA A 277 -19.08 7.98 -19.24
N ASP A 278 -19.74 6.99 -18.61
CA ASP A 278 -19.94 6.94 -17.16
C ASP A 278 -18.80 6.16 -16.47
N CYS A 279 -17.87 5.56 -17.25
CA CYS A 279 -16.71 4.85 -16.70
C CYS A 279 -15.65 5.84 -16.19
N PRO A 280 -15.06 5.60 -15.01
CA PRO A 280 -14.00 6.45 -14.48
C PRO A 280 -12.76 6.43 -15.36
N ARG A 281 -12.16 7.61 -15.57
CA ARG A 281 -10.91 7.83 -16.32
C ARG A 281 -9.91 8.60 -15.45
N PRO A 282 -9.27 7.94 -14.47
CA PRO A 282 -8.31 8.60 -13.61
C PRO A 282 -7.06 9.01 -14.39
N PRO A 283 -6.42 10.15 -14.05
CA PRO A 283 -5.06 10.44 -14.48
C PRO A 283 -4.12 9.30 -14.13
N PHE A 284 -3.11 9.05 -14.98
CA PHE A 284 -2.19 7.95 -14.76
C PHE A 284 -0.75 8.26 -15.15
N LYS A 285 0.16 7.46 -14.60
CA LYS A 285 1.54 7.28 -15.10
C LYS A 285 1.78 5.81 -15.38
N VAL A 286 2.72 5.52 -16.28
CA VAL A 286 3.14 4.15 -16.59
C VAL A 286 4.64 4.02 -16.35
N PHE A 287 5.03 2.93 -15.69
CA PHE A 287 6.43 2.60 -15.43
C PHE A 287 6.74 1.20 -15.99
N ALA A 288 7.81 1.10 -16.76
CA ALA A 288 8.37 -0.19 -17.16
C ALA A 288 8.98 -0.90 -15.94
N MET A 289 8.66 -2.18 -15.79
CA MET A 289 9.01 -3.01 -14.63
C MET A 289 9.53 -4.36 -15.11
N GLY A 290 10.74 -4.36 -15.68
CA GLY A 290 11.25 -5.53 -16.39
C GLY A 290 10.37 -5.82 -17.61
N ALA A 291 9.74 -7.00 -17.62
CA ALA A 291 8.78 -7.39 -18.65
C ALA A 291 7.35 -6.88 -18.36
N ASP A 292 7.05 -6.50 -17.12
CA ASP A 292 5.74 -5.98 -16.71
C ASP A 292 5.60 -4.47 -16.99
N GLN A 293 4.36 -3.99 -17.00
CA GLN A 293 4.02 -2.57 -16.97
C GLN A 293 3.26 -2.25 -15.68
N LEU A 294 3.68 -1.20 -14.97
CA LEU A 294 2.95 -0.70 -13.80
C LEU A 294 2.19 0.57 -14.15
N TRP A 295 0.87 0.50 -14.08
CA TRP A 295 -0.02 1.64 -14.17
C TRP A 295 -0.25 2.22 -12.78
N ASP A 296 0.12 3.47 -12.57
CA ASP A 296 -0.15 4.25 -11.38
C ASP A 296 -1.33 5.18 -11.66
N LEU A 297 -2.51 4.78 -11.16
CA LEU A 297 -3.77 5.51 -11.35
C LEU A 297 -4.01 6.43 -10.14
N ASP A 298 -4.19 7.73 -10.39
CA ASP A 298 -4.58 8.71 -9.39
C ASP A 298 -6.12 8.75 -9.25
N LEU A 299 -6.63 8.14 -8.19
CA LEU A 299 -8.06 8.02 -7.92
C LEU A 299 -8.57 9.16 -7.03
N ALA A 300 -7.66 9.96 -6.44
CA ALA A 300 -8.00 11.13 -5.66
C ALA A 300 -8.16 12.40 -6.54
N ALA A 301 -7.52 12.42 -7.70
CA ALA A 301 -7.69 13.47 -8.70
C ALA A 301 -9.07 13.41 -9.37
N ALA A 302 -9.58 14.57 -9.79
CA ALA A 302 -10.80 14.63 -10.59
C ALA A 302 -10.65 13.82 -11.89
N PRO A 303 -11.67 13.07 -12.32
CA PRO A 303 -11.62 12.31 -13.57
C PRO A 303 -11.38 13.24 -14.77
N VAL A 304 -10.62 12.76 -15.76
CA VAL A 304 -10.44 13.48 -17.04
C VAL A 304 -11.61 13.12 -17.96
N PRO A 305 -12.33 14.09 -18.55
CA PRO A 305 -13.37 13.79 -19.53
C PRO A 305 -12.79 13.03 -20.75
N PRO A 306 -13.60 12.20 -21.42
CA PRO A 306 -13.17 11.41 -22.58
C PRO A 306 -12.68 12.25 -23.76
#